data_AF-A0A699QEL8-F1
#
_entry.id   AF-A0A699QEL8-F1
#
_cell.length_a   1.000
_cell.length_b   1.000
_cell.length_c   1.000
_cell.angle_alpha   90.00
_cell.angle_beta   90.00
_cell.angle_gamma   90.00
#
_symmetry.space_group_name_H-M   'P 1'
#
loop_
_entity.id
_entity.type
_entity.pdbx_description
1 polymer ?
#
loop_
_entity_poly.entity_id
_entity_poly.type
_entity_poly.pdbx_seq_one_letter_code
_entity_poly.pdbx_strand_id
1 'polypeptide(L)'
;NYENLMKRLEEFHDAQLKVVNDKFNKLYADFVEMAFHLEERFYPHLLTTIFGRRWLLTHGMKLAITKYLHSPEYISSLGAAIGKAIEKGMQDGLSSRITHDAEGRVLTNVAAYNPSAKADYISALQRLQNVNFPLVAELRSNKDAGVDTIMNILRLEETLAERLGLTESQPHVDQLMVPVKYSSNQVVVGASSLSLAFDVSSSWVRKIKKKYCTEGTSNVILATADTTMALSTTLASVSIVTLISMDDYEVEGTDDQAVVDGNADPFPNVDDAELNIPL
;
A
#
# COMPACT_ATOMS: atom_id res chain seq x y z
N ASN A 1 56.27 -24.12 -46.16
CA ASN A 1 55.27 -23.01 -46.23
C ASN A 1 54.13 -23.17 -45.20
N TYR A 2 54.31 -23.98 -44.14
CA TYR A 2 53.29 -24.23 -43.12
C TYR A 2 53.23 -23.14 -42.05
N GLU A 3 54.40 -22.60 -41.64
CA GLU A 3 54.49 -21.51 -40.67
C GLU A 3 53.75 -20.24 -41.11
N ASN A 4 53.80 -19.92 -42.40
CA ASN A 4 53.09 -18.75 -42.95
C ASN A 4 51.55 -18.92 -42.88
N LEU A 5 51.05 -20.13 -43.12
CA LEU A 5 49.63 -20.44 -42.97
C LEU A 5 49.17 -20.36 -41.51
N MET A 6 49.97 -20.88 -40.58
CA MET A 6 49.67 -20.80 -39.14
C MET A 6 49.64 -19.36 -38.65
N LYS A 7 50.63 -18.54 -39.06
CA LYS A 7 50.68 -17.13 -38.70
C LYS A 7 49.44 -16.36 -39.18
N ARG A 8 49.03 -16.59 -40.45
CA ARG A 8 47.81 -15.95 -41.00
C ARG A 8 46.53 -16.36 -40.27
N LEU A 9 46.46 -17.61 -39.82
CA LEU A 9 45.32 -18.13 -39.08
C LEU A 9 45.23 -17.48 -37.69
N GLU A 10 46.36 -17.33 -37.01
CA GLU A 10 46.47 -16.67 -35.71
C GLU A 10 46.08 -15.19 -35.80
N GLU A 11 46.63 -14.47 -36.79
CA GLU A 11 46.27 -13.07 -37.07
C GLU A 11 44.77 -12.89 -37.34
N PHE A 12 44.15 -13.84 -38.07
CA PHE A 12 42.71 -13.82 -38.30
C PHE A 12 41.90 -14.04 -37.02
N HIS A 13 42.31 -15.00 -36.16
CA HIS A 13 41.63 -15.27 -34.89
C HIS A 13 41.71 -14.08 -33.94
N ASP A 14 42.90 -13.47 -33.81
CA ASP A 14 43.09 -12.28 -32.97
C ASP A 14 42.24 -11.11 -33.45
N ALA A 15 42.16 -10.89 -34.77
CA ALA A 15 41.30 -9.86 -35.34
C ALA A 15 39.82 -10.10 -35.03
N GLN A 16 39.34 -11.34 -35.17
CA GLN A 16 37.96 -11.70 -34.84
C GLN A 16 37.67 -11.56 -33.34
N LEU A 17 38.58 -12.05 -32.48
CA LEU A 17 38.44 -11.98 -31.03
C LEU A 17 38.39 -10.52 -30.55
N LYS A 18 39.22 -9.65 -31.12
CA LYS A 18 39.19 -8.21 -30.84
C LYS A 18 37.84 -7.61 -31.18
N VAL A 19 37.29 -7.88 -32.37
CA VAL A 19 35.96 -7.37 -32.78
C VAL A 19 34.86 -7.84 -31.83
N VAL A 20 34.89 -9.11 -31.41
CA VAL A 20 33.90 -9.66 -30.46
C VAL A 20 34.05 -9.00 -29.09
N ASN A 21 35.28 -8.86 -28.57
CA ASN A 21 35.54 -8.24 -27.28
C ASN A 21 35.14 -6.75 -27.27
N ASP A 22 35.37 -6.03 -28.37
CA ASP A 22 34.93 -4.63 -28.51
C ASP A 22 33.40 -4.51 -28.47
N LYS A 23 32.68 -5.41 -29.17
CA LYS A 23 31.20 -5.48 -29.09
C LYS A 23 30.71 -5.82 -27.69
N PHE A 24 31.39 -6.76 -27.02
CA PHE A 24 31.02 -7.18 -25.66
C PHE A 24 31.24 -6.04 -24.66
N ASN A 25 32.36 -5.33 -24.74
CA ASN A 25 32.63 -4.17 -23.88
C ASN A 25 31.60 -3.07 -24.10
N LYS A 26 31.21 -2.81 -25.35
CA LYS A 26 30.13 -1.86 -25.65
C LYS A 26 28.81 -2.29 -25.01
N LEU A 27 28.40 -3.54 -25.22
CA LEU A 27 27.17 -4.08 -24.62
C LEU A 27 27.20 -4.00 -23.09
N TYR A 28 28.34 -4.30 -22.47
CA TYR A 28 28.52 -4.17 -21.03
C TYR A 28 28.36 -2.72 -20.56
N ALA A 29 28.93 -1.75 -21.28
CA ALA A 29 28.75 -0.33 -20.99
C ALA A 29 27.28 0.09 -21.11
N ASP A 30 26.60 -0.34 -22.18
CA ASP A 30 25.16 -0.08 -22.39
C ASP A 30 24.32 -0.66 -21.23
N PHE A 31 24.66 -1.85 -20.70
CA PHE A 31 23.98 -2.43 -19.54
C PHE A 31 24.22 -1.65 -18.24
N VAL A 32 25.44 -1.19 -18.00
CA VAL A 32 25.77 -0.36 -16.84
C VAL A 32 24.99 0.95 -16.88
N GLU A 33 24.94 1.60 -18.05
CA GLU A 33 24.15 2.82 -18.26
C GLU A 33 22.65 2.57 -18.03
N MET A 34 22.12 1.46 -18.53
CA MET A 34 20.72 1.08 -18.32
C MET A 34 20.40 0.82 -16.84
N ALA A 35 21.28 0.11 -16.13
CA ALA A 35 21.12 -0.16 -14.70
C ALA A 35 21.10 1.14 -13.88
N PHE A 36 22.01 2.06 -14.20
CA PHE A 36 22.06 3.38 -13.57
C PHE A 36 20.79 4.19 -13.84
N HIS A 37 20.30 4.19 -15.08
CA HIS A 37 19.03 4.84 -15.42
C HIS A 37 17.83 4.25 -14.67
N LEU A 38 17.78 2.93 -14.48
CA LEU A 38 16.72 2.27 -13.70
C LEU A 38 16.74 2.71 -12.23
N GLU A 39 17.92 2.76 -11.61
CA GLU A 39 18.09 3.15 -10.22
C GLU A 39 17.83 4.64 -9.97
N GLU A 40 18.34 5.53 -10.83
CA GLU A 40 18.16 6.97 -10.65
C GLU A 40 16.78 7.48 -11.08
N ARG A 41 16.23 6.98 -12.19
CA ARG A 41 15.00 7.53 -12.77
C ARG A 41 13.78 6.69 -12.44
N PHE A 42 13.84 5.38 -12.57
CA PHE A 42 12.63 4.56 -12.45
C PHE A 42 12.32 4.18 -11.00
N TYR A 43 13.33 3.84 -10.21
CA TYR A 43 13.15 3.36 -8.85
C TYR A 43 12.49 4.39 -7.92
N PRO A 44 12.85 5.69 -7.93
CA PRO A 44 12.17 6.68 -7.11
C PRO A 44 10.68 6.83 -7.46
N HIS A 45 10.33 6.78 -8.75
CA HIS A 45 8.94 6.88 -9.19
C HIS A 45 8.12 5.65 -8.77
N LEU A 46 8.71 4.46 -8.84
CA LEU A 46 8.07 3.23 -8.36
C LEU A 46 7.82 3.29 -6.86
N LEU A 47 8.83 3.69 -6.08
CA LEU A 47 8.68 3.87 -4.63
C LEU A 47 7.59 4.89 -4.30
N THR A 48 7.61 6.08 -4.89
CA THR A 48 6.58 7.11 -4.68
C THR A 48 5.18 6.57 -5.00
N THR A 49 5.06 5.76 -6.05
CA THR A 49 3.77 5.12 -6.40
C THR A 49 3.33 4.11 -5.34
N ILE A 50 4.24 3.27 -4.84
CA ILE A 50 3.94 2.28 -3.79
C ILE A 50 3.57 2.99 -2.48
N PHE A 51 4.35 3.98 -2.05
CA PHE A 51 4.07 4.76 -0.84
C PHE A 51 2.77 5.54 -0.95
N GLY A 52 2.51 6.17 -2.09
CA GLY A 52 1.23 6.86 -2.33
C GLY A 52 0.03 5.93 -2.20
N ARG A 53 0.11 4.72 -2.78
CA ARG A 53 -0.95 3.70 -2.62
C ARG A 53 -1.10 3.25 -1.17
N ARG A 54 -0.01 2.96 -0.48
CA ARG A 54 -0.02 2.58 0.94
C ARG A 54 -0.68 3.66 1.80
N TRP A 55 -0.27 4.91 1.60
CA TRP A 55 -0.84 6.06 2.30
C TRP A 55 -2.34 6.20 2.06
N LEU A 56 -2.81 6.07 0.81
CA LEU A 56 -4.23 6.16 0.49
C LEU A 56 -5.05 5.08 1.19
N LEU A 57 -4.56 3.84 1.20
CA LEU A 57 -5.27 2.70 1.81
C LEU A 57 -5.32 2.78 3.34
N THR A 58 -4.31 3.35 3.99
CA THR A 58 -4.27 3.47 5.44
C THR A 58 -4.78 4.83 5.92
N HIS A 59 -3.98 5.88 5.73
CA HIS A 59 -4.25 7.23 6.22
C HIS A 59 -5.35 7.91 5.41
N GLY A 60 -5.32 7.80 4.08
CA GLY A 60 -6.32 8.39 3.20
C GLY A 60 -7.74 7.91 3.52
N MET A 61 -7.93 6.59 3.65
CA MET A 61 -9.23 6.01 4.05
C MET A 61 -9.68 6.49 5.43
N LYS A 62 -8.78 6.51 6.42
CA LYS A 62 -9.09 7.02 7.77
C LYS A 62 -9.58 8.47 7.71
N LEU A 63 -8.87 9.33 6.97
CA LEU A 63 -9.26 10.74 6.80
C LEU A 63 -10.58 10.89 6.05
N ALA A 64 -10.80 10.12 4.99
CA ALA A 64 -12.04 10.16 4.22
C ALA A 64 -13.27 9.79 5.07
N ILE A 65 -13.17 8.72 5.88
CA ILE A 65 -14.21 8.30 6.82
C ILE A 65 -14.44 9.39 7.87
N THR A 66 -13.38 9.98 8.42
CA THR A 66 -13.49 11.08 9.38
C THR A 66 -14.23 12.28 8.79
N LYS A 67 -13.84 12.75 7.59
CA LYS A 67 -14.54 13.87 6.91
C LYS A 67 -16.00 13.52 6.62
N TYR A 68 -16.27 12.28 6.23
CA TYR A 68 -17.62 11.79 5.97
C TYR A 68 -18.49 11.83 7.23
N LEU A 69 -18.02 11.24 8.34
CA LEU A 69 -18.79 11.17 9.59
C LEU A 69 -18.98 12.54 10.25
N HIS A 70 -18.08 13.49 9.97
CA HIS A 70 -18.17 14.86 10.45
C HIS A 70 -18.80 15.84 9.45
N SER A 71 -19.33 15.34 8.33
CA SER A 71 -20.03 16.20 7.36
C SER A 71 -21.37 16.69 7.96
N PRO A 72 -21.73 17.97 7.75
CA PRO A 72 -23.00 18.49 8.24
C PRO A 72 -24.20 17.78 7.61
N GLU A 73 -24.08 17.31 6.38
CA GLU A 73 -25.13 16.54 5.68
C GLU A 73 -25.35 15.18 6.33
N TYR A 74 -24.28 14.46 6.68
CA TYR A 74 -24.37 13.20 7.41
C TYR A 74 -25.01 13.40 8.78
N ILE A 75 -24.45 14.31 9.60
CA ILE A 75 -24.88 14.55 10.98
C ILE A 75 -26.35 14.98 11.00
N SER A 76 -26.76 15.90 10.11
CA SER A 76 -28.14 16.39 10.05
C SER A 76 -29.12 15.28 9.66
N SER A 77 -28.77 14.49 8.64
CA SER A 77 -29.63 13.40 8.16
C SER A 77 -29.73 12.26 9.19
N LEU A 78 -28.62 11.96 9.86
CA LEU A 78 -28.57 10.97 10.93
C LEU A 78 -29.41 11.43 12.13
N GLY A 79 -29.26 12.68 12.54
CA GLY A 79 -30.07 13.29 13.60
C GLY A 79 -31.57 13.25 13.28
N ALA A 80 -31.96 13.56 12.04
CA ALA A 80 -33.35 13.47 11.59
C ALA A 80 -33.89 12.04 11.64
N ALA A 81 -33.10 11.05 11.17
CA ALA A 81 -33.48 9.65 11.20
C ALA A 81 -33.63 9.12 12.63
N ILE A 82 -32.70 9.47 13.54
CA ILE A 82 -32.77 9.12 14.96
C ILE A 82 -34.01 9.75 15.60
N GLY A 83 -34.26 11.05 15.35
CA GLY A 83 -35.44 11.73 15.86
C GLY A 83 -36.75 11.06 15.42
N LYS A 84 -36.85 10.68 14.14
CA LYS A 84 -38.01 9.94 13.62
C LYS A 84 -38.11 8.51 14.12
N ALA A 85 -37.00 7.85 14.43
CA ALA A 85 -37.01 6.54 15.07
C ALA A 85 -37.60 6.60 16.48
N ILE A 86 -37.19 7.61 17.26
CA ILE A 86 -37.72 7.87 18.61
C ILE A 86 -39.22 8.15 18.54
N GLU A 87 -39.64 9.07 17.65
CA GLU A 87 -41.07 9.38 17.45
C GLU A 87 -41.86 8.12 17.10
N LYS A 88 -41.38 7.30 16.16
CA LYS A 88 -42.02 6.04 15.80
C LYS A 88 -42.12 5.10 17.00
N GLY A 89 -41.05 4.93 17.78
CA GLY A 89 -41.06 4.08 18.97
C GLY A 89 -42.08 4.54 20.01
N MET A 90 -42.24 5.85 20.21
CA MET A 90 -43.27 6.42 21.08
C MET A 90 -44.68 6.10 20.57
N GLN A 91 -44.92 6.22 19.26
CA GLN A 91 -46.23 5.89 18.66
C GLN A 91 -46.56 4.40 18.73
N ASP A 92 -45.56 3.53 18.53
CA ASP A 92 -45.72 2.08 18.65
C ASP A 92 -46.06 1.69 20.10
N GLY A 93 -45.39 2.28 21.08
CA GLY A 93 -45.68 2.08 22.51
C GLY A 93 -47.09 2.56 22.90
N LEU A 94 -47.50 3.73 22.39
CA LEU A 94 -48.85 4.27 22.61
C LEU A 94 -49.94 3.35 22.03
N SER A 95 -49.72 2.88 20.80
CA SER A 95 -50.62 1.92 20.12
C SER A 95 -50.74 0.60 20.90
N SER A 96 -49.61 0.06 21.37
CA SER A 96 -49.59 -1.15 22.18
C SER A 96 -50.35 -0.99 23.50
N ARG A 97 -50.21 0.16 24.18
CA ARG A 97 -50.95 0.44 25.42
C ARG A 97 -52.47 0.45 25.18
N ILE A 98 -52.93 1.13 24.14
CA ILE A 98 -54.37 1.29 23.85
C ILE A 98 -55.00 -0.03 23.38
N THR A 99 -54.26 -0.85 22.63
CA THR A 99 -54.73 -2.18 22.19
C THR A 99 -54.86 -3.17 23.36
N HIS A 100 -54.03 -3.04 24.41
CA HIS A 100 -54.10 -3.88 25.60
C HIS A 100 -55.21 -3.47 26.59
N ASP A 101 -55.57 -2.18 26.66
CA ASP A 101 -56.44 -1.64 27.72
C ASP A 101 -57.95 -1.93 27.54
N ALA A 102 -58.38 -2.65 26.49
CA ALA A 102 -59.74 -3.16 26.26
C ALA A 102 -60.95 -2.19 26.40
N GLU A 103 -60.74 -0.90 26.64
CA GLU A 103 -61.80 0.08 26.96
C GLU A 103 -62.52 0.69 25.74
N GLY A 104 -62.43 0.07 24.55
CA GLY A 104 -63.12 0.56 23.35
C GLY A 104 -62.65 1.94 22.85
N ARG A 105 -61.49 2.43 23.33
CA ARG A 105 -60.91 3.70 22.87
C ARG A 105 -60.24 3.50 21.51
N VAL A 106 -60.67 4.29 20.51
CA VAL A 106 -60.07 4.26 19.16
C VAL A 106 -58.78 5.10 19.16
N LEU A 107 -57.67 4.49 18.75
CA LEU A 107 -56.31 5.09 18.72
C LEU A 107 -56.24 6.46 18.03
N THR A 108 -57.01 6.65 16.96
CA THR A 108 -57.06 7.90 16.19
C THR A 108 -57.65 9.08 16.98
N ASN A 109 -58.35 8.83 18.09
CA ASN A 109 -58.94 9.88 18.92
C ASN A 109 -57.96 10.41 19.98
N VAL A 110 -56.77 9.80 20.11
CA VAL A 110 -55.73 10.27 21.04
C VAL A 110 -54.95 11.40 20.38
N ALA A 111 -55.03 12.59 20.96
CA ALA A 111 -54.43 13.80 20.41
C ALA A 111 -52.90 13.71 20.17
N ALA A 112 -52.21 12.85 20.92
CA ALA A 112 -50.77 12.61 20.78
C ALA A 112 -50.42 11.55 19.71
N TYR A 113 -51.41 10.85 19.13
CA TYR A 113 -51.16 9.81 18.15
C TYR A 113 -50.88 10.38 16.77
N ASN A 114 -49.72 10.05 16.21
CA ASN A 114 -49.31 10.41 14.85
C ASN A 114 -49.27 9.14 13.97
N PRO A 115 -50.29 8.90 13.12
CA PRO A 115 -50.31 7.72 12.25
C PRO A 115 -49.21 7.74 11.18
N SER A 116 -48.64 8.91 10.88
CA SER A 116 -47.59 9.06 9.85
C SER A 116 -46.20 8.74 10.36
N ALA A 117 -45.99 8.57 11.67
CA ALA A 117 -44.64 8.42 12.25
C ALA A 117 -43.82 7.28 11.62
N LYS A 118 -44.45 6.16 11.25
CA LYS A 118 -43.78 5.07 10.52
C LYS A 118 -43.33 5.49 9.13
N ALA A 119 -44.18 6.19 8.37
CA ALA A 119 -43.86 6.67 7.04
C ALA A 119 -42.76 7.75 7.08
N ASP A 120 -42.85 8.67 8.05
CA ASP A 120 -41.84 9.70 8.29
C ASP A 120 -40.47 9.09 8.62
N TYR A 121 -40.44 8.06 9.47
CA TYR A 121 -39.22 7.31 9.78
C TYR A 121 -38.61 6.65 8.54
N ILE A 122 -39.41 5.97 7.72
CA ILE A 122 -38.93 5.36 6.48
C ILE A 122 -38.39 6.44 5.52
N SER A 123 -39.08 7.56 5.40
CA SER A 123 -38.64 8.69 4.58
C SER A 123 -37.32 9.28 5.09
N ALA A 124 -37.14 9.41 6.41
CA ALA A 124 -35.89 9.89 7.01
C ALA A 124 -34.72 8.91 6.79
N LEU A 125 -34.97 7.60 6.90
CA LEU A 125 -33.98 6.57 6.56
C LEU A 125 -33.55 6.64 5.10
N GLN A 126 -34.52 6.78 4.18
CA GLN A 126 -34.22 6.93 2.76
C GLN A 126 -33.39 8.19 2.49
N ARG A 127 -33.66 9.29 3.19
CA ARG A 127 -32.83 10.50 3.09
C ARG A 127 -31.41 10.25 3.60
N LEU A 128 -31.25 9.58 4.74
CA LEU A 128 -29.93 9.21 5.29
C LEU A 128 -29.13 8.30 4.35
N GLN A 129 -29.79 7.34 3.69
CA GLN A 129 -29.13 6.45 2.73
C GLN A 129 -28.69 7.16 1.44
N ASN A 130 -29.42 8.20 1.03
CA ASN A 130 -29.20 8.92 -0.22
C ASN A 130 -28.60 10.32 0.00
N VAL A 131 -27.90 10.53 1.11
CA VAL A 131 -27.19 11.80 1.35
C VAL A 131 -26.14 11.97 0.25
N ASN A 132 -26.18 13.12 -0.42
CA ASN A 132 -25.15 13.48 -1.37
C ASN A 132 -23.96 14.09 -0.61
N PHE A 133 -22.78 13.53 -0.81
CA PHE A 133 -21.57 13.95 -0.13
C PHE A 133 -20.67 14.73 -1.09
N PRO A 134 -20.46 16.05 -0.87
CA PRO A 134 -19.56 16.84 -1.70
C PRO A 134 -18.17 16.22 -1.81
N LEU A 135 -17.66 15.64 -0.72
CA LEU A 135 -16.36 14.95 -0.69
C LEU A 135 -16.26 13.80 -1.70
N VAL A 136 -17.32 13.00 -1.86
CA VAL A 136 -17.32 11.87 -2.81
C VAL A 136 -17.32 12.39 -4.25
N ALA A 137 -18.09 13.46 -4.52
CA ALA A 137 -18.10 14.10 -5.83
C ALA A 137 -16.72 14.70 -6.18
N GLU A 138 -16.08 15.36 -5.21
CA GLU A 138 -14.76 15.98 -5.36
C GLU A 138 -13.64 14.93 -5.54
N LEU A 139 -13.65 13.84 -4.79
CA LEU A 139 -12.72 12.73 -5.02
C LEU A 139 -12.91 12.10 -6.40
N ARG A 140 -14.17 11.98 -6.85
CA ARG A 140 -14.51 11.38 -8.16
C ARG A 140 -14.09 12.27 -9.33
N SER A 141 -14.17 13.60 -9.19
CA SER A 141 -13.67 14.54 -10.22
C SER A 141 -12.15 14.58 -10.30
N ASN A 142 -11.44 14.14 -9.24
CA ASN A 142 -9.98 14.10 -9.14
C ASN A 142 -9.39 12.68 -9.27
N LYS A 143 -10.09 11.74 -9.91
CA LYS A 143 -9.67 10.33 -10.01
C LYS A 143 -8.29 10.11 -10.68
N ASP A 144 -7.89 11.02 -11.57
CA ASP A 144 -6.64 10.95 -12.33
C ASP A 144 -5.57 11.91 -11.76
N ALA A 145 -5.87 12.59 -10.65
CA ALA A 145 -4.95 13.51 -10.00
C ALA A 145 -3.86 12.78 -9.22
N GLY A 146 -2.76 13.48 -8.94
CA GLY A 146 -1.68 12.98 -8.10
C GLY A 146 -2.12 12.76 -6.65
N VAL A 147 -1.37 11.93 -5.91
CA VAL A 147 -1.65 11.64 -4.50
C VAL A 147 -1.59 12.91 -3.65
N ASP A 148 -0.73 13.87 -4.01
CA ASP A 148 -0.64 15.20 -3.41
C ASP A 148 -1.97 15.98 -3.48
N THR A 149 -2.68 15.88 -4.61
CA THR A 149 -3.98 16.53 -4.80
C THR A 149 -5.03 15.86 -3.91
N ILE A 150 -5.04 14.53 -3.86
CA ILE A 150 -5.93 13.76 -2.97
C ILE A 150 -5.62 14.06 -1.50
N MET A 151 -4.35 14.19 -1.12
CA MET A 151 -3.91 14.62 0.21
C MET A 151 -4.51 15.96 0.60
N ASN A 152 -4.46 16.95 -0.30
CA ASN A 152 -5.04 18.27 -0.05
C ASN A 152 -6.57 18.20 0.11
N ILE A 153 -7.27 17.41 -0.71
CA ILE A 153 -8.72 17.20 -0.59
C ILE A 153 -9.07 16.53 0.75
N LEU A 154 -8.26 15.57 1.21
CA LEU A 154 -8.50 14.83 2.46
C LEU A 154 -8.02 15.56 3.71
N ARG A 155 -7.35 16.71 3.57
CA ARG A 155 -6.91 17.52 4.70
C ARG A 155 -8.12 17.92 5.56
N LEU A 156 -7.96 17.77 6.87
CA LEU A 156 -8.99 18.17 7.82
C LEU A 156 -8.87 19.67 8.09
N GLU A 157 -9.98 20.27 8.48
CA GLU A 157 -9.95 21.58 9.12
C GLU A 157 -9.11 21.48 10.41
N GLU A 158 -8.27 22.47 10.68
CA GLU A 158 -7.30 22.44 11.78
C GLU A 158 -7.99 22.23 13.14
N THR A 159 -9.12 22.91 13.34
CA THR A 159 -9.96 22.78 14.53
C THR A 159 -10.51 21.36 14.72
N LEU A 160 -10.91 20.69 13.63
CA LEU A 160 -11.40 19.32 13.66
C LEU A 160 -10.25 18.32 13.89
N ALA A 161 -9.11 18.56 13.26
CA ALA A 161 -7.92 17.74 13.43
C ALA A 161 -7.44 17.75 14.90
N GLU A 162 -7.38 18.93 15.51
CA GLU A 162 -7.01 19.11 16.92
C GLU A 162 -8.00 18.39 17.84
N ARG A 163 -9.29 18.61 17.62
CA ARG A 163 -10.34 17.99 18.44
C ARG A 163 -10.35 16.46 18.38
N LEU A 164 -9.86 15.88 17.29
CA LEU A 164 -9.78 14.43 17.07
C LEU A 164 -8.38 13.85 17.37
N GLY A 165 -7.39 14.67 17.76
CA GLY A 165 -6.01 14.21 17.94
C GLY A 165 -5.35 13.72 16.65
N LEU A 166 -5.76 14.26 15.49
CA LEU A 166 -5.27 13.91 14.15
C LEU A 166 -4.36 14.98 13.55
N THR A 167 -3.78 15.84 14.38
CA THR A 167 -2.84 16.90 13.95
C THR A 167 -1.56 16.32 13.37
N GLU A 168 -0.98 15.30 14.01
CA GLU A 168 0.21 14.58 13.52
C GLU A 168 -0.09 13.67 12.32
N SER A 169 -1.36 13.27 12.16
CA SER A 169 -1.83 12.44 11.04
C SER A 169 -2.27 13.24 9.82
N GLN A 170 -2.06 14.57 9.80
CA GLN A 170 -2.40 15.38 8.65
C GLN A 170 -1.60 14.95 7.41
N PRO A 171 -2.21 15.01 6.22
CA PRO A 171 -1.50 14.72 4.98
C PRO A 171 -0.28 15.64 4.84
N HIS A 172 0.91 15.04 4.73
CA HIS A 172 2.15 15.77 4.47
C HIS A 172 2.94 15.07 3.37
N VAL A 173 3.58 15.85 2.49
CA VAL A 173 4.35 15.32 1.36
C VAL A 173 5.49 14.42 1.82
N ASP A 174 6.08 14.70 2.98
CA ASP A 174 7.13 13.85 3.57
C ASP A 174 6.65 12.43 3.89
N GLN A 175 5.34 12.20 4.05
CA GLN A 175 4.79 10.84 4.22
C GLN A 175 4.87 10.01 2.94
N LEU A 176 5.06 10.66 1.78
CA LEU A 176 5.33 10.01 0.49
C LEU A 176 6.84 9.85 0.23
N MET A 177 7.69 10.48 1.05
CA MET A 177 9.13 10.47 0.87
C MET A 177 9.77 9.54 1.90
N VAL A 178 10.32 8.42 1.44
CA VAL A 178 11.36 7.75 2.22
C VAL A 178 12.67 8.48 1.95
N PRO A 179 13.43 8.86 3.00
CA PRO A 179 14.82 9.26 2.81
C PRO A 179 15.54 8.07 2.19
N VAL A 180 15.79 8.13 0.88
CA VAL A 180 16.77 7.24 0.26
C VAL A 180 18.10 7.68 0.83
N LYS A 181 18.46 7.13 2.00
CA LYS A 181 19.80 7.25 2.54
C LYS A 181 20.69 6.50 1.58
N TYR A 182 21.27 7.21 0.63
CA TYR A 182 22.49 6.76 -0.03
C TYR A 182 23.54 6.68 1.07
N SER A 183 23.74 5.47 1.62
CA SER A 183 24.85 5.20 2.51
C SER A 183 26.12 5.38 1.69
N SER A 184 26.67 6.60 1.69
CA SER A 184 27.88 6.97 0.95
C SER A 184 29.11 6.14 1.35
N ASN A 185 29.01 5.18 2.29
CA ASN A 185 30.12 4.31 2.68
C ASN A 185 29.74 2.95 3.33
N GLN A 186 28.54 2.39 3.15
CA GLN A 186 28.24 1.06 3.69
C GLN A 186 27.39 0.22 2.73
N VAL A 187 27.92 -0.97 2.45
CA VAL A 187 27.41 -2.02 1.56
C VAL A 187 25.92 -2.27 1.82
N VAL A 188 25.09 -1.90 0.85
CA VAL A 188 23.63 -1.89 0.92
C VAL A 188 23.09 -3.32 0.74
N VAL A 189 22.43 -3.85 1.77
CA VAL A 189 21.74 -5.15 1.78
C VAL A 189 20.52 -5.18 0.83
N GLY A 190 20.06 -4.04 0.32
CA GLY A 190 19.05 -3.94 -0.74
C GLY A 190 19.60 -4.01 -2.18
N ALA A 191 20.92 -3.87 -2.39
CA ALA A 191 21.56 -4.06 -3.69
C ALA A 191 21.70 -5.56 -4.05
N SER A 192 21.38 -6.45 -3.10
CA SER A 192 21.73 -7.86 -3.12
C SER A 192 21.05 -8.71 -4.18
N SER A 193 20.00 -8.25 -4.86
CA SER A 193 19.36 -9.07 -5.91
C SER A 193 19.86 -8.70 -7.30
N LEU A 194 19.92 -7.39 -7.62
CA LEU A 194 20.42 -6.90 -8.90
C LEU A 194 21.95 -6.87 -8.96
N SER A 195 22.62 -6.39 -7.91
CA SER A 195 24.09 -6.37 -7.85
C SER A 195 24.65 -7.80 -7.83
N LEU A 196 23.96 -8.73 -7.16
CA LEU A 196 24.33 -10.15 -7.17
C LEU A 196 24.02 -10.81 -8.51
N ALA A 197 22.95 -10.43 -9.20
CA ALA A 197 22.72 -10.85 -10.60
C ALA A 197 23.82 -10.32 -11.54
N PHE A 198 24.25 -9.07 -11.37
CA PHE A 198 25.37 -8.49 -12.13
C PHE A 198 26.72 -9.11 -11.75
N ASP A 199 26.96 -9.46 -10.49
CA ASP A 199 28.19 -10.12 -10.02
C ASP A 199 28.25 -11.57 -10.48
N VAL A 200 27.13 -12.30 -10.43
CA VAL A 200 27.00 -13.64 -11.00
C VAL A 200 27.22 -13.58 -12.51
N SER A 201 26.60 -12.63 -13.21
CA SER A 201 26.80 -12.43 -14.65
C SER A 201 28.24 -12.07 -14.99
N SER A 202 28.88 -11.15 -14.25
CA SER A 202 30.27 -10.73 -14.47
C SER A 202 31.28 -11.84 -14.17
N SER A 203 31.03 -12.64 -13.13
CA SER A 203 31.79 -13.85 -12.79
C SER A 203 31.68 -14.90 -13.89
N TRP A 204 30.48 -15.09 -14.44
CA TRP A 204 30.22 -16.06 -15.51
C TRP A 204 30.86 -15.63 -16.84
N VAL A 205 30.77 -14.34 -17.19
CA VAL A 205 31.47 -13.72 -18.31
C VAL A 205 32.98 -13.88 -18.19
N ARG A 206 33.54 -13.67 -16.99
CA ARG A 206 34.98 -13.83 -16.73
C ARG A 206 35.42 -15.29 -16.87
N LYS A 207 34.58 -16.24 -16.41
CA LYS A 207 34.79 -17.69 -16.61
C LYS A 207 34.78 -18.07 -18.09
N ILE A 208 33.81 -17.57 -18.86
CA ILE A 208 33.73 -17.73 -20.31
C ILE A 208 35.00 -17.19 -20.97
N LYS A 209 35.35 -15.93 -20.71
CA LYS A 209 36.55 -15.29 -21.27
C LYS A 209 37.82 -16.09 -20.96
N LYS A 210 37.96 -16.60 -19.73
CA LYS A 210 39.09 -17.44 -19.33
C LYS A 210 39.10 -18.79 -20.06
N LYS A 211 37.94 -19.41 -20.27
CA LYS A 211 37.82 -20.67 -21.03
C LYS A 211 38.25 -20.51 -22.50
N TYR A 212 37.91 -19.40 -23.14
CA TYR A 212 38.28 -19.14 -24.53
C TYR A 212 39.70 -18.56 -24.73
N CYS A 213 40.28 -17.91 -23.72
CA CYS A 213 41.65 -17.37 -23.80
C CYS A 213 42.75 -18.37 -23.36
N THR A 214 42.42 -19.45 -22.66
CA THR A 214 43.43 -20.38 -22.10
C THR A 214 43.51 -21.71 -22.86
N GLU A 215 42.49 -22.08 -23.63
CA GLU A 215 42.41 -23.38 -24.28
C GLU A 215 42.57 -23.23 -25.80
N GLY A 216 43.82 -23.08 -26.23
CA GLY A 216 44.19 -23.13 -27.64
C GLY A 216 44.06 -24.56 -28.16
N THR A 217 42.85 -25.05 -28.45
CA THR A 217 42.66 -26.28 -29.25
C THR A 217 41.32 -26.25 -29.98
N SER A 218 41.40 -26.48 -31.29
CA SER A 218 40.32 -26.49 -32.27
C SER A 218 39.10 -27.31 -31.84
N ASN A 219 37.96 -26.66 -31.62
CA ASN A 219 36.61 -27.22 -31.76
C ASN A 219 35.56 -26.08 -31.72
N VAL A 220 35.61 -25.18 -32.69
CA VAL A 220 34.81 -23.94 -32.73
C VAL A 220 33.34 -24.18 -33.15
N ILE A 221 33.04 -25.28 -33.84
CA ILE A 221 31.74 -25.47 -34.49
C ILE A 221 30.70 -26.14 -33.56
N LEU A 222 31.11 -27.01 -32.63
CA LEU A 222 30.18 -27.71 -31.73
C LEU A 222 29.73 -26.83 -30.54
N ALA A 223 30.59 -25.92 -30.08
CA ALA A 223 30.33 -25.10 -28.88
C ALA A 223 29.35 -23.93 -29.12
N THR A 224 29.17 -23.50 -30.37
CA THR A 224 28.34 -22.33 -30.69
C THR A 224 26.84 -22.64 -30.50
N ALA A 225 26.38 -23.85 -30.83
CA ALA A 225 24.99 -24.26 -30.64
C ALA A 225 24.64 -24.49 -29.16
N ASP A 226 25.53 -25.13 -28.39
CA ASP A 226 25.32 -25.38 -26.95
C ASP A 226 25.31 -24.07 -26.14
N THR A 227 26.10 -23.08 -26.54
CA THR A 227 26.18 -21.79 -25.83
C THR A 227 24.95 -20.91 -26.08
N THR A 228 24.41 -20.89 -27.31
CA THR A 228 23.16 -20.18 -27.61
C THR A 228 21.96 -20.83 -26.92
N MET A 229 21.93 -22.17 -26.82
CA MET A 229 20.87 -22.89 -26.13
C MET A 229 20.92 -22.67 -24.61
N ALA A 230 22.11 -22.71 -24.00
CA ALA A 230 22.29 -22.48 -22.56
C ALA A 230 21.97 -21.04 -22.12
N LEU A 231 22.27 -20.04 -22.97
CA LEU A 231 21.90 -18.64 -22.73
C LEU A 231 20.38 -18.44 -22.79
N SER A 232 19.70 -19.03 -23.77
CA SER A 232 18.23 -18.95 -23.89
C SER A 232 17.48 -19.65 -22.76
N THR A 233 17.91 -20.83 -22.30
CA THR A 233 17.25 -21.54 -21.18
C THR A 233 17.47 -20.84 -19.83
N THR A 234 18.60 -20.15 -19.65
CA THR A 234 18.90 -19.47 -18.38
C THR A 234 18.23 -18.10 -18.27
N LEU A 235 18.13 -17.34 -19.38
CA LEU A 235 17.35 -16.08 -19.41
C LEU A 235 15.86 -16.34 -19.13
N ALA A 236 15.33 -17.45 -19.64
CA ALA A 236 13.97 -17.90 -19.33
C ALA A 236 13.81 -18.30 -17.85
N SER A 237 14.84 -18.89 -17.22
CA SER A 237 14.81 -19.27 -15.80
C SER A 237 15.00 -18.10 -14.83
N VAL A 238 15.77 -17.06 -15.20
CA VAL A 238 15.94 -15.84 -14.39
C VAL A 238 14.68 -14.96 -14.44
N SER A 239 13.93 -14.99 -15.55
CA SER A 239 12.61 -14.35 -15.65
C SER A 239 11.53 -15.00 -14.78
N ILE A 240 11.81 -16.19 -14.20
CA ILE A 240 10.92 -16.94 -13.31
C ILE A 240 11.36 -16.82 -11.83
N VAL A 241 12.48 -16.12 -11.53
CA VAL A 241 12.83 -15.80 -10.14
C VAL A 241 11.74 -14.87 -9.62
N THR A 242 10.86 -15.47 -8.84
CA THR A 242 9.68 -14.92 -8.20
C THR A 242 9.91 -13.48 -7.77
N LEU A 243 9.08 -12.58 -8.31
CA LEU A 243 8.75 -11.32 -7.66
C LEU A 243 8.45 -11.65 -6.19
N ILE A 244 9.41 -11.28 -5.34
CA ILE A 244 9.36 -11.08 -3.89
C ILE A 244 8.01 -11.53 -3.30
N SER A 245 7.99 -12.74 -2.72
CA SER A 245 6.84 -13.21 -1.94
C SER A 245 6.58 -12.25 -0.78
N MET A 246 5.32 -11.88 -0.59
CA MET A 246 4.85 -10.90 0.39
C MET A 246 4.82 -11.46 1.83
N ASP A 247 5.71 -12.39 2.18
CA ASP A 247 5.72 -13.10 3.48
C ASP A 247 6.96 -12.81 4.35
N ASP A 248 7.98 -12.09 3.87
CA ASP A 248 9.25 -11.92 4.63
C ASP A 248 9.35 -10.62 5.44
N TYR A 249 8.23 -9.99 5.80
CA TYR A 249 8.24 -8.93 6.83
C TYR A 249 7.65 -9.46 8.13
N GLU A 250 8.45 -10.23 8.88
CA GLU A 250 8.27 -10.28 10.33
C GLU A 250 8.50 -8.86 10.87
N VAL A 251 7.43 -8.27 11.39
CA VAL A 251 7.52 -7.10 12.25
C VAL A 251 8.24 -7.56 13.53
N GLU A 252 9.52 -7.22 13.66
CA GLU A 252 10.19 -7.27 14.95
C GLU A 252 9.40 -6.38 15.92
N GLY A 253 8.63 -7.02 16.79
CA GLY A 253 8.11 -6.42 18.00
C GLY A 253 9.29 -6.04 18.89
N THR A 254 9.37 -4.77 19.24
CA THR A 254 10.30 -4.30 20.27
C THR A 254 9.66 -4.52 21.64
N ASP A 255 10.10 -5.56 22.34
CA ASP A 255 10.04 -5.74 23.80
C ASP A 255 11.50 -5.98 24.24
N ASP A 256 12.07 -5.46 25.31
CA ASP A 256 11.59 -4.86 26.55
C ASP A 256 12.75 -4.05 27.19
N GLN A 257 12.44 -3.07 28.04
CA GLN A 257 12.80 -3.12 29.48
C GLN A 257 12.54 -1.79 30.21
N ALA A 258 11.65 -1.85 31.21
CA ALA A 258 11.97 -1.44 32.57
C ALA A 258 11.01 -2.14 33.56
N VAL A 259 11.56 -3.10 34.31
CA VAL A 259 10.95 -3.71 35.49
C VAL A 259 10.99 -2.71 36.65
N VAL A 260 9.90 -2.58 37.42
CA VAL A 260 9.86 -2.61 38.91
C VAL A 260 8.39 -2.71 39.37
N ASP A 261 8.07 -3.89 39.88
CA ASP A 261 7.31 -4.27 41.08
C ASP A 261 6.13 -3.41 41.60
N GLY A 262 5.01 -4.07 41.87
CA GLY A 262 3.86 -3.50 42.57
C GLY A 262 2.53 -4.24 42.36
N ASN A 263 2.37 -5.37 43.03
CA ASN A 263 1.11 -6.09 43.31
C ASN A 263 -0.17 -5.21 43.40
N ALA A 264 -1.18 -5.44 42.55
CA ALA A 264 -2.60 -5.11 42.80
C ALA A 264 -3.54 -5.86 41.82
N ASP A 265 -4.49 -6.63 42.37
CA ASP A 265 -5.59 -7.29 41.64
C ASP A 265 -6.47 -6.29 40.85
N PRO A 266 -6.97 -6.63 39.64
CA PRO A 266 -7.72 -5.70 38.80
C PRO A 266 -9.25 -5.78 38.94
N PHE A 267 -9.80 -6.52 39.90
CA PHE A 267 -11.26 -6.62 40.06
C PHE A 267 -11.74 -5.93 41.34
N PRO A 268 -12.53 -4.84 41.26
CA PRO A 268 -13.31 -4.40 42.39
C PRO A 268 -14.45 -5.40 42.64
N ASN A 269 -14.44 -5.99 43.83
CA ASN A 269 -15.53 -6.79 44.37
C ASN A 269 -16.80 -5.91 44.51
N VAL A 270 -17.94 -6.37 43.99
CA VAL A 270 -19.16 -5.53 43.82
C VAL A 270 -20.21 -5.78 44.91
N ASP A 271 -19.81 -6.23 46.10
CA ASP A 271 -20.76 -6.70 47.11
C ASP A 271 -21.20 -5.68 48.17
N ASP A 272 -20.87 -4.39 48.04
CA ASP A 272 -21.39 -3.37 48.96
C ASP A 272 -21.74 -2.06 48.23
N ALA A 273 -22.98 -1.95 47.74
CA ALA A 273 -23.57 -0.67 47.35
C ALA A 273 -24.97 -0.54 47.97
N GLU A 274 -25.03 0.01 49.18
CA GLU A 274 -26.27 0.54 49.77
C GLU A 274 -26.80 1.72 48.92
N LEU A 275 -28.03 1.54 48.45
CA LEU A 275 -28.83 2.53 47.71
C LEU A 275 -29.41 3.56 48.69
N ASN A 276 -28.84 4.76 48.74
CA ASN A 276 -29.47 5.92 49.39
C ASN A 276 -30.09 6.84 48.33
N ILE A 277 -31.43 6.87 48.30
CA ILE A 277 -32.24 7.83 47.53
C ILE A 277 -32.77 8.89 48.52
N PRO A 278 -32.54 10.19 48.32
CA PRO A 278 -33.29 11.22 49.03
C PRO A 278 -34.64 11.46 48.34
N LEU A 279 -35.68 11.55 49.17
CA LEU A 279 -37.05 11.98 48.83
C LEU A 279 -37.11 13.44 48.40
#